data_AF-A0A941F036-F1
#
_entry.id   AF-A0A941F036-F1
#
_cell.length_a   1.000
_cell.length_b   1.000
_cell.length_c   1.000
_cell.angle_alpha   90.00
_cell.angle_beta   90.00
_cell.angle_gamma   90.00
#
_symmetry.space_group_name_H-M   'P 1'
#
loop_
_entity.id
_entity.type
_entity.pdbx_description
1 polymer ?
#
loop_
_entity_poly.entity_id
_entity_poly.type
_entity_poly.pdbx_seq_one_letter_code
_entity_poly.pdbx_strand_id
1 'polypeptide(L)'
;MRRYLNKEEVETYLNRGKIIEVFLGKVCDNEDVLSYLSISKESNDKIEVEIIEIFDEGSTEYLDLYSFSTVDPDMEFERKVFKDIEELTEWIEKRYGVEKAKYCNSGIIQDEYLDYLKNK
;
A
#
# COMPACT_ATOMS: atom_id res chain seq x y z
N MET A 1 15.53 -5.06 12.78
CA MET A 1 14.27 -4.34 13.09
C MET A 1 13.16 -5.02 12.31
N ARG A 2 11.99 -5.26 12.90
CA ARG A 2 10.90 -5.94 12.19
C ARG A 2 10.22 -4.94 11.25
N ARG A 3 10.16 -5.29 9.97
CA ARG A 3 9.67 -4.42 8.91
C ARG A 3 8.15 -4.39 8.78
N TYR A 4 7.54 -5.57 8.94
CA TYR A 4 6.10 -5.76 8.81
C TYR A 4 5.42 -5.76 10.16
N LEU A 5 4.29 -5.07 10.21
CA LEU A 5 3.40 -5.00 11.35
C LEU A 5 2.55 -6.28 11.44
N ASN A 6 2.27 -6.73 12.65
CA ASN A 6 1.24 -7.72 12.92
C ASN A 6 -0.15 -7.05 13.10
N LYS A 7 -1.21 -7.85 13.26
CA LYS A 7 -2.60 -7.35 13.38
C LYS A 7 -2.76 -6.34 14.53
N GLU A 8 -2.24 -6.63 15.72
CA GLU A 8 -2.34 -5.76 16.89
C GLU A 8 -1.57 -4.45 16.69
N GLU A 9 -0.42 -4.52 16.02
CA GLU A 9 0.38 -3.34 15.67
C GLU A 9 -0.37 -2.47 14.65
N VAL A 10 -0.91 -3.08 13.59
CA VAL A 10 -1.74 -2.41 12.59
C VAL A 10 -2.90 -1.65 13.24
N GLU A 11 -3.68 -2.33 14.08
CA GLU A 11 -4.80 -1.72 14.81
C GLU A 11 -4.32 -0.57 15.71
N THR A 12 -3.21 -0.76 16.43
CA THR A 12 -2.64 0.27 17.31
C THR A 12 -2.23 1.52 16.52
N TYR A 13 -1.60 1.36 15.36
CA TYR A 13 -1.17 2.48 14.53
C TYR A 13 -2.38 3.25 13.98
N LEU A 14 -3.36 2.53 13.44
CA LEU A 14 -4.58 3.11 12.90
C LEU A 14 -5.39 3.84 13.97
N ASN A 15 -5.56 3.26 15.17
CA ASN A 15 -6.21 3.92 16.30
C ASN A 15 -5.49 5.18 16.78
N ARG A 16 -4.21 5.34 16.45
CA ARG A 16 -3.42 6.56 16.73
C ARG A 16 -3.47 7.58 15.59
N GLY A 17 -4.30 7.35 14.57
CA GLY A 17 -4.39 8.18 13.37
C GLY A 17 -3.12 8.13 12.51
N LYS A 18 -2.35 7.03 12.58
CA LYS A 18 -1.20 6.81 11.70
C LYS A 18 -1.63 6.11 10.44
N ILE A 19 -0.96 6.46 9.35
CA ILE A 19 -1.09 5.78 8.07
C ILE A 19 -0.17 4.56 8.08
N ILE A 20 -0.69 3.46 7.55
CA ILE A 20 0.08 2.26 7.22
C ILE A 20 -0.09 1.98 5.73
N GLU A 21 0.81 1.18 5.17
CA GLU A 21 0.85 0.95 3.74
C GLU A 21 1.06 -0.53 3.41
N VAL A 22 0.68 -0.90 2.20
CA VAL A 22 0.96 -2.23 1.62
C VAL A 22 1.47 -2.03 0.20
N PHE A 23 2.71 -2.42 -0.06
CA PHE A 23 3.25 -2.45 -1.41
C PHE A 23 2.71 -3.69 -2.14
N LEU A 24 2.12 -3.49 -3.34
CA LEU A 24 1.57 -4.57 -4.16
C LEU A 24 2.47 -4.90 -5.36
N GLY A 25 3.26 -3.94 -5.82
CA GLY A 25 4.08 -4.10 -7.03
C GLY A 25 3.24 -3.95 -8.31
N LYS A 26 3.63 -4.64 -9.38
CA LYS A 26 2.95 -4.58 -10.68
C LYS A 26 1.79 -5.57 -10.73
N VAL A 27 0.65 -5.17 -10.18
CA VAL A 27 -0.57 -5.98 -10.12
C VAL A 27 -1.59 -5.64 -11.20
N CYS A 28 -1.38 -4.54 -11.93
CA CYS A 28 -2.21 -4.14 -13.06
C CYS A 28 -1.67 -4.77 -14.35
N ASP A 29 -2.54 -4.90 -15.36
CA ASP A 29 -2.16 -5.45 -16.69
C ASP A 29 -1.08 -4.60 -17.39
N ASN A 30 -0.88 -3.36 -16.94
CA ASN A 30 0.18 -2.50 -17.43
C ASN A 30 1.50 -2.74 -16.67
N GLU A 31 2.48 -3.33 -17.35
CA GLU A 31 3.80 -3.59 -16.79
C GLU A 31 4.60 -2.33 -16.46
N ASP A 32 4.14 -1.12 -16.79
CA ASP A 32 4.80 0.13 -16.40
C ASP A 32 4.17 0.76 -15.14
N VAL A 33 3.20 0.09 -14.50
CA VAL A 33 2.46 0.64 -13.35
C VAL A 33 2.72 -0.15 -12.08
N LEU A 34 3.10 0.56 -11.02
CA LEU A 34 3.16 0.04 -9.66
C LEU A 34 1.90 0.43 -8.90
N SER A 35 1.45 -0.47 -8.05
CA SER A 35 0.36 -0.22 -7.11
C SER A 35 0.83 -0.38 -5.68
N TYR A 36 0.30 0.48 -4.81
CA TYR A 36 0.36 0.30 -3.36
C TYR A 36 -0.90 0.84 -2.71
N LEU A 37 -1.11 0.48 -1.46
CA LEU A 37 -2.25 0.89 -0.66
C LEU A 37 -1.79 1.83 0.43
N SER A 38 -2.50 2.94 0.61
CA SER A 38 -2.41 3.82 1.77
C SER A 38 -3.64 3.61 2.63
N ILE A 39 -3.45 3.29 3.91
CA ILE A 39 -4.52 2.84 4.80
C ILE A 39 -4.54 3.74 6.03
N SER A 40 -5.71 4.30 6.31
CA SER A 40 -5.96 5.20 7.44
C SER A 40 -7.23 4.78 8.19
N LYS A 41 -7.42 5.33 9.39
CA LYS A 41 -8.67 5.17 10.15
C LYS A 41 -9.43 6.48 10.15
N GLU A 42 -10.68 6.41 9.72
CA GLU A 42 -11.61 7.53 9.72
C GLU A 42 -12.18 7.79 11.12
N SER A 43 -12.71 9.00 11.32
CA SER A 43 -13.32 9.43 12.58
C SER A 43 -14.54 8.61 13.02
N ASN A 44 -15.13 7.84 12.10
CA ASN A 44 -16.27 6.95 12.33
C ASN A 44 -15.87 5.49 12.64
N ASP A 45 -14.62 5.28 13.05
CA ASP A 45 -13.99 3.98 13.32
C ASP A 45 -13.85 3.04 12.11
N LYS A 46 -14.18 3.49 10.89
CA LYS A 46 -13.96 2.70 9.68
C LYS A 46 -12.52 2.84 9.19
N ILE A 47 -12.07 1.83 8.46
CA ILE A 47 -10.75 1.83 7.82
C ILE A 47 -10.94 2.28 6.38
N GLU A 48 -10.28 3.37 6.00
CA GLU A 48 -10.24 3.84 4.62
C GLU A 48 -8.95 3.36 3.95
N VAL A 49 -9.07 2.95 2.69
CA VAL A 49 -7.95 2.52 1.86
C VAL A 49 -7.99 3.29 0.57
N GLU A 50 -6.90 3.97 0.29
CA GLU A 50 -6.62 4.61 -0.98
C GLU A 50 -5.72 3.71 -1.82
N ILE A 51 -6.17 3.40 -3.03
CA ILE A 51 -5.43 2.59 -4.00
C ILE A 51 -4.67 3.55 -4.89
N ILE A 52 -3.34 3.47 -4.82
CA ILE A 52 -2.46 4.40 -5.51
C ILE A 52 -1.74 3.67 -6.63
N GLU A 53 -1.89 4.19 -7.84
CA GLU A 53 -1.26 3.68 -9.05
C GLU A 53 -0.34 4.75 -9.63
N ILE A 54 0.92 4.39 -9.79
CA ILE A 54 2.00 5.27 -10.25
C ILE A 54 2.80 4.58 -11.35
N PHE A 55 3.42 5.37 -12.22
CA PHE A 55 4.37 4.83 -13.19
C PHE A 55 5.64 4.34 -12.50
N ASP A 56 6.20 3.22 -12.99
CA ASP A 56 7.47 2.66 -12.53
C ASP A 56 8.64 3.48 -13.11
N GLU A 57 8.84 4.68 -12.55
CA GLU A 57 9.90 5.62 -12.95
C GLU A 57 11.22 5.38 -12.20
N GLY A 58 11.20 4.45 -11.24
CA GLY A 58 12.25 4.28 -10.26
C GLY A 58 13.43 3.43 -10.71
N SER A 59 14.44 3.43 -9.86
CA SER A 59 15.64 2.61 -9.98
C SER A 59 16.22 2.37 -8.59
N THR A 60 17.30 1.59 -8.48
CA THR A 60 17.97 1.36 -7.17
C THR A 60 18.46 2.65 -6.51
N GLU A 61 18.65 3.71 -7.30
CA GLU A 61 19.07 5.04 -6.84
C GLU A 61 17.89 6.04 -6.73
N TYR A 62 16.68 5.63 -7.15
CA TYR A 62 15.48 6.46 -7.13
C TYR A 62 14.27 5.63 -6.68
N LEU A 63 14.00 5.64 -5.37
CA LEU A 63 13.03 4.77 -4.70
C LEU A 63 11.81 5.52 -4.16
N ASP A 64 11.78 6.85 -4.30
CA ASP A 64 10.74 7.68 -3.69
C ASP A 64 9.44 7.61 -4.47
N LEU A 65 8.67 6.55 -4.21
CA LEU A 65 7.38 6.27 -4.85
C LEU A 65 6.40 7.45 -4.77
N TYR A 66 6.51 8.30 -3.73
CA TYR A 66 5.62 9.45 -3.56
C TYR A 66 5.92 10.58 -4.55
N SER A 67 7.11 10.58 -5.14
CA SER A 67 7.55 11.55 -6.15
C SER A 67 7.27 11.08 -7.59
N PHE A 68 6.77 9.86 -7.78
CA PHE A 68 6.51 9.31 -9.11
C PHE A 68 5.18 9.84 -9.66
N SER A 69 5.06 9.92 -10.98
CA SER A 69 3.83 10.37 -11.62
C SER A 69 2.71 9.36 -11.40
N THR A 70 1.52 9.84 -11.00
CA THR A 70 0.31 9.02 -10.96
C THR A 70 -0.15 8.68 -12.37
N VAL A 71 -0.78 7.51 -12.52
CA VAL A 71 -1.28 7.06 -13.84
C VAL A 71 -2.38 7.99 -14.38
N ASP A 72 -3.21 8.51 -13.48
CA ASP A 72 -4.22 9.51 -13.78
C ASP A 72 -4.15 10.65 -12.76
N PRO A 73 -3.50 11.79 -13.08
CA PRO A 73 -3.35 12.92 -12.16
C PRO A 73 -4.61 13.76 -11.98
N ASP A 74 -5.59 13.61 -12.88
CA ASP A 74 -6.83 14.39 -12.87
C ASP A 74 -7.97 13.63 -12.15
N MET A 75 -7.78 12.34 -11.86
CA MET A 75 -8.75 11.49 -11.20
C MET A 75 -8.42 11.30 -9.71
N GLU A 76 -9.45 11.35 -8.85
CA GLU A 76 -9.28 10.95 -7.44
C GLU A 76 -8.93 9.46 -7.36
N PHE A 77 -8.01 9.12 -6.47
CA PHE A 77 -7.64 7.72 -6.22
C PHE A 77 -8.87 6.87 -5.84
N GLU A 78 -8.90 5.61 -6.28
CA GLU A 78 -9.96 4.69 -5.88
C GLU A 78 -9.88 4.48 -4.36
N ARG A 79 -10.97 4.84 -3.66
CA ARG A 79 -11.10 4.62 -2.21
C ARG A 79 -12.05 3.48 -1.89
N LYS A 80 -11.70 2.71 -0.87
CA LYS A 80 -12.55 1.67 -0.26
C LYS A 80 -12.61 1.85 1.24
N VAL A 81 -13.72 1.41 1.82
CA VAL A 81 -13.94 1.50 3.26
C VAL A 81 -14.30 0.12 3.79
N PHE A 82 -13.65 -0.28 4.88
CA PHE A 82 -13.79 -1.57 5.53
C PHE A 82 -14.18 -1.40 6.99
N LYS A 83 -14.87 -2.41 7.53
CA LYS A 83 -15.31 -2.39 8.93
C LYS A 83 -14.18 -2.68 9.92
N ASP A 84 -13.24 -3.55 9.52
CA ASP A 84 -12.14 -4.03 10.34
C ASP A 84 -10.96 -4.51 9.46
N ILE A 85 -9.83 -4.81 10.10
CA ILE A 85 -8.61 -5.23 9.43
C ILE A 85 -8.71 -6.62 8.82
N GLU A 86 -9.62 -7.45 9.33
CA GLU A 86 -9.82 -8.80 8.84
C GLU A 86 -10.49 -8.76 7.46
N GLU A 87 -11.58 -8.00 7.33
CA GLU A 87 -12.24 -7.74 6.06
C GLU A 87 -11.30 -7.09 5.04
N LEU A 88 -10.49 -6.12 5.49
CA LEU A 88 -9.48 -5.51 4.64
C LEU A 88 -8.45 -6.54 4.15
N THR A 89 -7.90 -7.35 5.05
CA THR A 89 -6.85 -8.32 4.72
C THR A 89 -7.36 -9.34 3.70
N GLU A 90 -8.55 -9.91 3.95
CA GLU A 90 -9.19 -10.85 3.03
C GLU A 90 -9.44 -10.22 1.65
N TRP A 91 -9.84 -8.95 1.62
CA TRP A 91 -10.05 -8.23 0.37
C TRP A 91 -8.74 -8.02 -0.40
N ILE A 92 -7.65 -7.60 0.26
CA ILE A 92 -6.34 -7.41 -0.39
C ILE A 92 -5.86 -8.72 -1.01
N GLU A 93 -5.83 -9.79 -0.22
CA GLU A 93 -5.32 -11.10 -0.64
C GLU A 93 -6.14 -11.65 -1.81
N LYS A 94 -7.46 -11.50 -1.77
CA LYS A 94 -8.36 -11.96 -2.85
C LYS A 94 -8.29 -11.09 -4.11
N ARG A 95 -8.25 -9.76 -3.98
CA ARG A 95 -8.27 -8.85 -5.14
C ARG A 95 -6.95 -8.89 -5.91
N TYR A 96 -5.83 -8.89 -5.19
CA TYR A 96 -4.50 -8.77 -5.79
C TYR A 96 -3.75 -10.11 -5.88
N GLY A 97 -4.36 -11.21 -5.43
CA GLY A 97 -3.76 -12.55 -5.51
C GLY A 97 -2.47 -12.68 -4.68
N VAL A 98 -2.28 -11.82 -3.69
CA VAL A 98 -1.10 -11.86 -2.80
C VAL A 98 -1.31 -12.92 -1.73
N GLU A 99 -0.27 -13.73 -1.45
CA GLU A 99 -0.34 -14.79 -0.43
C GLU A 99 -0.58 -14.21 0.97
N LYS A 100 -0.01 -13.03 1.24
CA LYS A 100 -0.14 -12.34 2.51
C LYS A 100 0.00 -10.84 2.36
N ALA A 101 -0.94 -10.08 2.89
CA ALA A 101 -0.80 -8.63 2.99
C ALA A 101 0.33 -8.25 3.95
N LYS A 102 1.33 -7.52 3.43
CA LYS A 102 2.51 -7.08 4.16
C LYS A 102 2.36 -5.62 4.60
N TYR A 103 1.69 -5.42 5.73
CA TYR A 103 1.50 -4.08 6.30
C TYR A 103 2.81 -3.51 6.83
N CYS A 104 3.12 -2.27 6.48
CA CYS A 104 4.27 -1.54 7.00
C CYS A 104 3.90 -0.09 7.34
N ASN A 105 4.80 0.59 8.07
CA ASN A 105 4.65 2.02 8.31
C ASN A 105 4.89 2.83 7.04
N SER A 106 4.35 4.06 6.98
CA SER A 106 4.65 4.98 5.89
C SER A 106 6.14 5.14 5.64
N GLY A 107 6.54 5.09 4.38
CA GLY A 107 7.92 5.21 3.91
C GLY A 107 8.66 3.89 3.79
N ILE A 108 8.22 2.83 4.48
CA ILE A 108 8.82 1.49 4.36
C ILE A 108 8.52 0.85 2.99
N ILE A 109 7.50 1.34 2.27
CA ILE A 109 7.20 0.90 0.91
C ILE A 109 8.34 1.20 -0.09
N GLN A 110 9.19 2.20 0.19
CA GLN A 110 10.33 2.52 -0.67
C GLN A 110 11.40 1.42 -0.59
N ASP A 111 11.62 0.89 0.62
CA ASP A 111 12.44 -0.30 0.78
C ASP A 111 11.78 -1.49 0.06
N GLU A 112 10.44 -1.56 -0.06
CA GLU A 112 9.73 -2.75 -0.62
C GLU A 112 9.91 -2.74 -2.12
N TYR A 113 9.86 -1.55 -2.68
CA TYR A 113 10.22 -1.29 -4.05
C TYR A 113 11.69 -1.60 -4.35
N LEU A 114 12.63 -1.28 -3.46
CA LEU A 114 14.03 -1.68 -3.64
C LEU A 114 14.18 -3.21 -3.70
N ASP A 115 13.51 -3.93 -2.80
CA ASP A 115 13.53 -5.39 -2.82
C ASP A 115 12.84 -5.95 -4.07
N TYR A 116 11.75 -5.32 -4.51
CA TYR A 116 11.07 -5.65 -5.77
C TYR A 116 12.01 -5.50 -6.97
N LEU A 117 12.75 -4.40 -7.07
CA LEU A 117 13.74 -4.17 -8.13
C LEU A 117 14.88 -5.19 -8.13
N LYS A 118 15.31 -5.67 -6.95
CA LYS A 118 16.39 -6.65 -6.82
C LYS A 118 15.97 -8.08 -7.14
N ASN A 119 14.68 -8.39 -7.02
CA ASN A 119 14.12 -9.72 -7.26
C ASN A 119 13.41 -9.85 -8.63
N LYS A 120 13.52 -8.83 -9.47
CA LYS A 120 13.08 -8.84 -10.87
C LYS A 120 14.07 -9.62 -11.74
#